data_AF-A0A453ETY0-F1
#
_entry.id   AF-A0A453ETY0-F1
#
_cell.length_a   1.000
_cell.length_b   1.000
_cell.length_c   1.000
_cell.angle_alpha   90.00
_cell.angle_beta   90.00
_cell.angle_gamma   90.00
#
_symmetry.space_group_name_H-M   'P 1'
#
loop_
_entity.id
_entity.type
_entity.pdbx_description
1 polymer ?
#
loop_
_entity_poly.entity_id
_entity_poly.type
_entity_poly.pdbx_seq_one_letter_code
_entity_poly.pdbx_strand_id
1 'polypeptide(L)'
;ALETIKIVSDALPKIVPYVLINHREELLPLIICAIERHPDSDVRDSLTHTLFNLIKRPDGQQRRIIMDACVELATSVGEMRTETELLPQCWEQVFQIF
;
A
#
# COMPACT_ATOMS: atom_id res chain seq x y z
N ALA A 1 -11.03 14.49 10.34
CA ALA A 1 -10.84 13.47 9.29
C ALA A 1 -9.49 13.63 8.59
N LEU A 2 -9.21 14.75 7.93
CA LEU A 2 -7.94 14.96 7.21
C LEU A 2 -6.70 14.91 8.12
N GLU A 3 -6.78 15.51 9.31
CA GLU A 3 -5.70 15.46 10.31
C GLU A 3 -5.39 14.02 10.74
N THR A 4 -6.41 13.20 10.97
CA THR A 4 -6.27 11.77 11.27
C THR A 4 -5.54 11.03 10.16
N ILE A 5 -5.89 11.29 8.89
CA ILE A 5 -5.23 10.68 7.73
C ILE A 5 -3.76 11.07 7.66
N LYS A 6 -3.42 12.34 7.94
CA LYS A 6 -2.02 12.80 8.01
C LYS A 6 -1.24 12.08 9.11
N ILE A 7 -1.80 12.05 10.33
CA ILE A 7 -1.16 11.37 11.47
C ILE A 7 -0.92 9.89 11.17
N VAL A 8 -1.91 9.20 10.61
CA VAL A 8 -1.79 7.78 10.24
C VAL A 8 -0.74 7.58 9.15
N SER A 9 -0.75 8.42 8.10
CA SER A 9 0.21 8.37 7.00
C SER A 9 1.65 8.60 7.47
N ASP A 10 1.85 9.49 8.45
CA ASP A 10 3.16 9.77 9.04
C ASP A 10 3.64 8.68 10.01
N ALA A 11 2.70 7.97 10.64
CA ALA A 11 2.99 6.96 11.65
C ALA A 11 3.24 5.58 11.05
N LEU A 12 2.47 5.19 10.01
CA LEU A 12 2.53 3.85 9.42
C LEU A 12 3.95 3.45 8.96
N PRO A 13 4.68 4.26 8.16
CA PRO A 13 6.04 3.90 7.75
C PRO A 13 7.01 3.73 8.92
N LYS A 14 6.77 4.42 10.05
CA LYS A 14 7.57 4.31 11.27
C LYS A 14 7.22 3.06 12.08
N ILE A 15 5.96 2.61 12.04
CA ILE A 15 5.47 1.45 12.80
C ILE A 15 5.77 0.14 12.06
N VAL A 16 5.62 0.11 10.73
CA VAL A 16 5.81 -1.10 9.89
C VAL A 16 7.11 -1.88 10.20
N PRO A 17 8.29 -1.26 10.38
CA PRO A 17 9.52 -1.97 10.71
C PRO A 17 9.46 -2.76 12.01
N TYR A 18 8.65 -2.34 12.99
CA TYR A 18 8.53 -2.94 14.31
C TYR A 18 7.43 -4.00 14.41
N VAL A 19 6.57 -4.10 13.39
CA VAL A 19 5.53 -5.13 13.34
C VAL A 19 6.13 -6.43 12.81
N LEU A 20 5.89 -7.52 13.55
CA LEU A 20 6.31 -8.87 13.17
C LEU A 20 5.77 -9.22 11.79
N ILE A 21 6.61 -9.83 10.95
CA ILE A 21 6.31 -10.05 9.52
C ILE A 21 4.99 -10.78 9.27
N ASN A 22 4.62 -11.70 10.15
CA ASN A 22 3.39 -12.49 10.11
C ASN A 22 2.12 -11.71 10.53
N HIS A 23 2.27 -10.54 11.14
CA HIS A 23 1.17 -9.64 11.53
C HIS A 23 1.09 -8.39 10.66
N ARG A 24 2.00 -8.21 9.70
CA ARG A 24 2.02 -7.00 8.87
C ARG A 24 0.79 -6.87 7.98
N GLU A 25 0.13 -7.97 7.64
CA GLU A 25 -1.13 -7.94 6.90
C GLU A 25 -2.24 -7.16 7.63
N GLU A 26 -2.19 -7.07 8.97
CA GLU A 26 -3.15 -6.28 9.75
C GLU A 26 -3.04 -4.78 9.48
N LEU A 27 -1.92 -4.31 8.90
CA LEU A 27 -1.72 -2.91 8.53
C LEU A 27 -2.31 -2.57 7.16
N LEU A 28 -2.66 -3.57 6.33
CA LEU A 28 -3.16 -3.34 4.96
C LEU A 28 -4.37 -2.40 4.92
N PRO A 29 -5.44 -2.58 5.72
CA PRO A 29 -6.61 -1.72 5.65
C PRO A 29 -6.29 -0.25 6.00
N LEU A 30 -5.32 -0.05 6.91
CA LEU A 30 -4.89 1.29 7.31
C LEU A 30 -4.10 1.97 6.20
N ILE A 31 -3.21 1.24 5.53
CA ILE A 31 -2.40 1.74 4.42
C ILE A 31 -3.30 2.08 3.22
N ILE A 32 -4.23 1.18 2.84
CA ILE A 32 -5.19 1.41 1.74
C ILE A 32 -6.01 2.68 2.01
N CYS A 33 -6.64 2.77 3.19
CA CYS A 33 -7.43 3.94 3.56
C CYS A 33 -6.63 5.25 3.55
N ALA A 34 -5.35 5.20 3.94
CA ALA A 34 -4.45 6.34 3.86
C ALA A 34 -4.17 6.73 2.39
N ILE A 35 -3.83 5.78 1.51
CA ILE A 35 -3.56 6.05 0.08
C ILE A 35 -4.82 6.60 -0.62
N GLU A 36 -5.99 6.08 -0.32
CA GLU A 36 -7.24 6.55 -0.93
C GLU A 36 -7.50 8.02 -0.66
N ARG A 37 -7.26 8.46 0.58
CA ARG A 37 -7.77 9.73 1.12
C ARG A 37 -6.72 10.81 1.28
N HIS A 38 -5.43 10.48 1.21
CA HIS A 38 -4.37 11.47 1.41
C HIS A 38 -4.31 12.44 0.22
N PRO A 39 -4.35 13.77 0.44
CA PRO A 39 -4.40 14.74 -0.66
C PRO A 39 -3.07 14.87 -1.40
N ASP A 40 -1.96 14.62 -0.71
CA ASP A 40 -0.60 14.76 -1.25
C ASP A 40 -0.17 13.50 -2.02
N SER A 41 0.20 13.66 -3.28
CA SER A 41 0.65 12.56 -4.17
C SER A 41 1.93 11.89 -3.72
N ASP A 42 2.88 12.64 -3.16
CA ASP A 42 4.18 12.10 -2.79
C ASP A 42 4.06 11.18 -1.57
N VAL A 43 3.18 11.57 -0.63
CA VAL A 43 2.82 10.72 0.51
C VAL A 43 2.10 9.47 0.05
N ARG A 44 1.18 9.58 -0.92
CA ARG A 44 0.49 8.42 -1.49
C ARG A 44 1.46 7.45 -2.16
N ASP A 45 2.40 7.95 -2.96
CA ASP A 45 3.41 7.12 -3.60
C ASP A 45 4.27 6.37 -2.56
N SER A 46 4.74 7.07 -1.52
CA SER A 46 5.48 6.43 -0.42
C SER A 46 4.68 5.35 0.31
N LEU A 47 3.37 5.56 0.50
CA LEU A 47 2.49 4.57 1.13
C LEU A 47 2.21 3.40 0.21
N THR A 48 2.00 3.64 -1.09
CA THR A 48 1.84 2.59 -2.10
C THR A 48 3.10 1.73 -2.18
N HIS A 49 4.29 2.35 -2.19
CA HIS A 49 5.55 1.62 -2.11
C HIS A 49 5.64 0.77 -0.83
N THR A 50 5.18 1.31 0.31
CA THR A 50 5.11 0.57 1.58
C THR A 50 4.13 -0.59 1.51
N LEU A 51 2.98 -0.44 0.84
CA LEU A 51 1.97 -1.47 0.65
C LEU A 51 2.55 -2.70 -0.07
N PHE A 52 3.23 -2.48 -1.20
CA PHE A 52 3.82 -3.56 -1.99
C PHE A 52 5.03 -4.21 -1.30
N ASN A 53 5.81 -3.44 -0.54
CA ASN A 53 6.97 -3.94 0.20
C ASN A 53 6.66 -4.33 1.64
N LEU A 54 5.39 -4.34 2.04
CA LEU A 54 4.95 -4.63 3.40
C LEU A 54 5.44 -6.01 3.85
N ILE A 55 5.43 -6.96 2.92
CA ILE A 55 5.92 -8.34 3.08
C ILE A 55 7.01 -8.57 2.03
N LYS A 56 8.28 -8.69 2.46
CA LYS A 56 9.43 -8.78 1.53
C LYS A 56 9.43 -10.03 0.63
N ARG A 57 8.75 -11.10 1.03
CA ARG A 57 8.68 -12.38 0.29
C ARG A 57 7.32 -13.05 0.55
N PRO A 58 6.25 -12.54 -0.06
CA PRO A 58 4.91 -13.03 0.22
C PRO A 58 4.72 -14.45 -0.33
N ASP A 59 4.13 -15.32 0.49
CA ASP A 59 3.67 -16.64 0.03
C ASP A 59 2.48 -16.51 -0.93
N GLY A 60 1.93 -17.64 -1.39
CA GLY A 60 0.80 -17.62 -2.32
C GLY A 60 -0.49 -17.00 -1.76
N GLN A 61 -0.72 -17.08 -0.46
CA GLN A 61 -1.87 -16.48 0.20
C GLN A 61 -1.67 -14.98 0.37
N GLN A 62 -0.50 -14.56 0.85
CA GLN A 62 -0.14 -13.15 1.02
C GLN A 62 -0.15 -12.42 -0.33
N ARG A 63 0.31 -13.06 -1.41
CA ARG A 63 0.21 -12.49 -2.76
C ARG A 63 -1.23 -12.24 -3.19
N ARG A 64 -2.15 -13.15 -2.89
CA ARG A 64 -3.58 -12.95 -3.18
C ARG A 64 -4.14 -11.78 -2.39
N ILE A 65 -3.84 -11.71 -1.09
CA ILE A 65 -4.29 -10.60 -0.22
C ILE A 65 -3.79 -9.24 -0.75
N ILE A 66 -2.51 -9.15 -1.12
CA ILE A 66 -1.94 -7.90 -1.68
C ILE A 66 -2.59 -7.56 -3.03
N MET A 67 -2.84 -8.56 -3.88
CA MET A 67 -3.51 -8.34 -5.17
C MET A 67 -4.96 -7.88 -5.00
N ASP A 68 -5.71 -8.48 -4.07
CA ASP A 68 -7.08 -8.08 -3.75
C ASP A 68 -7.11 -6.62 -3.24
N ALA A 69 -6.17 -6.26 -2.36
CA ALA A 69 -5.99 -4.89 -1.89
C ALA A 69 -5.68 -3.91 -3.04
N CYS A 70 -4.89 -4.31 -4.04
CA CYS A 70 -4.60 -3.47 -5.20
C CYS A 70 -5.86 -3.27 -6.07
N VAL A 71 -6.68 -4.31 -6.25
CA VAL A 71 -7.93 -4.22 -7.00
C VAL A 71 -8.94 -3.33 -6.29
N GLU A 72 -9.07 -3.46 -4.97
CA GLU A 72 -9.89 -2.59 -4.13
C GLU A 72 -9.46 -1.12 -4.28
N LEU A 73 -8.16 -0.87 -4.12
CA LEU A 73 -7.59 0.47 -4.21
C LEU A 73 -7.79 1.07 -5.61
N ALA A 74 -7.54 0.31 -6.69
CA ALA A 74 -7.76 0.75 -8.06
C ALA A 74 -9.23 1.15 -8.33
N THR A 75 -10.16 0.37 -7.78
CA THR A 75 -11.59 0.64 -7.89
C THR A 75 -11.98 1.95 -7.18
N SER A 76 -11.34 2.24 -6.04
CA SER A 76 -11.60 3.41 -5.22
C SER A 76 -10.97 4.71 -5.76
N VAL A 77 -9.75 4.64 -6.29
CA VAL A 77 -8.99 5.82 -6.74
C VAL A 77 -9.28 6.24 -8.19
N GLY A 78 -9.86 5.35 -8.99
CA GLY A 78 -10.22 5.58 -10.39
C GLY A 78 -9.06 5.36 -11.38
N GLU A 79 -9.38 5.43 -12.69
CA GLU A 79 -8.47 5.05 -13.78
C GLU A 79 -7.17 5.86 -13.80
N MET A 80 -7.27 7.19 -13.72
CA MET A 80 -6.10 8.08 -13.78
C MET A 80 -5.09 7.76 -12.67
N ARG A 81 -5.55 7.67 -11.42
CA ARG A 81 -4.67 7.36 -10.29
C ARG A 81 -4.18 5.91 -10.32
N THR A 82 -4.97 4.99 -10.84
CA THR A 82 -4.52 3.61 -11.05
C THR A 82 -3.34 3.57 -12.02
N GLU A 83 -3.44 4.28 -13.14
CA GLU A 83 -2.39 4.34 -14.16
C GLU A 83 -1.11 4.99 -13.63
N THR A 84 -1.21 6.09 -12.88
CA THR A 84 -0.04 6.86 -12.45
C THR A 84 0.55 6.44 -11.11
N GLU A 85 -0.25 5.87 -10.20
CA GLU A 85 0.19 5.53 -8.83
C GLU A 85 0.35 4.01 -8.61
N LEU A 86 -0.52 3.17 -9.20
CA LEU A 86 -0.53 1.73 -8.93
C LEU A 86 0.25 0.90 -9.97
N LEU A 87 0.02 1.12 -11.26
CA LEU A 87 0.66 0.34 -12.31
C LEU A 87 2.19 0.38 -12.29
N PRO A 88 2.86 1.52 -11.99
CA PRO A 88 4.32 1.54 -11.87
C PRO A 88 4.82 0.61 -10.77
N GLN A 89 4.16 0.62 -9.61
CA GLN A 89 4.52 -0.23 -8.48
C GLN A 89 4.23 -1.72 -8.78
N CYS A 90 3.10 -2.03 -9.42
CA CYS A 90 2.80 -3.39 -9.89
C CYS A 90 3.87 -3.90 -10.86
N TRP A 91 4.34 -3.05 -11.77
CA TRP A 91 5.39 -3.40 -12.74
C TRP A 91 6.71 -3.71 -12.03
N GLU A 92 7.12 -2.89 -11.06
CA GLU A 92 8.32 -3.14 -10.25
C GLU A 92 8.25 -4.50 -9.52
N GLN A 93 7.07 -4.89 -9.00
CA GLN A 93 6.90 -6.18 -8.33
C GLN A 93 7.10 -7.39 -9.26
N VAL A 94 6.79 -7.26 -10.55
CA VAL A 94 7.04 -8.33 -11.53
C VAL A 94 8.54 -8.63 -11.61
N PHE A 95 9.39 -7.61 -11.61
CA PHE A 95 10.85 -7.77 -11.68
C PHE A 95 11.50 -8.15 -10.35
N GLN A 96 10.84 -7.96 -9.21
CA GLN A 96 11.34 -8.43 -7.91
C GLN A 96 11.06 -9.92 -7.65
N ILE A 97 10.18 -10.54 -8.44
CA ILE A 97 9.79 -11.96 -8.33
C ILE A 97 10.61 -12.85 -9.29
N PHE A 98 11.33 -12.28 -10.25
CA PHE A 98 12.32 -12.96 -11.12
C PHE A 98 13.76 -12.65 -10.69
#